data_AF-A0A7D9LPB2-F1
#
_entry.id   AF-A0A7D9LPB2-F1
#
_cell.length_a   1.000
_cell.length_b   1.000
_cell.length_c   1.000
_cell.angle_alpha   90.00
_cell.angle_beta   90.00
_cell.angle_gamma   90.00
#
_symmetry.space_group_name_H-M   'P 1'
#
loop_
_entity.id
_entity.type
_entity.pdbx_description
1 polymer ?
#
loop_
_entity_poly.entity_id
_entity_poly.type
_entity_poly.pdbx_seq_one_letter_code
_entity_poly.pdbx_strand_id
1 'polypeptide(L)'
;LPETLQAVDPIVGISQVTKHSVPIAPELYCDDGPPFKVKVFARSENCAVLFNLADQDSCHSCLSLFEAKQKKVPLKSALKATAVKDKAPLVSCSKERLIATIQQQRVMCKDLESQLVNMQREIYSNSIEINKTLEDDILSILDKSDLKTSRHMNLFWQQQKKLLASLKFGRRYHPHLIRFCLSLNSKSPSTTYREL
;
A
#
# COMPACT_ATOMS: atom_id res chain seq x y z
N LEU A 1 24.22 -38.40 13.14
CA LEU A 1 23.29 -37.58 12.32
C LEU A 1 22.01 -38.36 12.09
N PRO A 2 20.83 -37.73 12.03
CA PRO A 2 20.47 -36.32 12.30
C PRO A 2 19.45 -36.21 13.46
N GLU A 3 19.50 -35.17 14.31
CA GLU A 3 18.82 -33.86 14.20
C GLU A 3 17.29 -33.91 14.20
N THR A 4 16.66 -33.23 15.17
CA THR A 4 15.73 -32.13 14.88
C THR A 4 15.45 -31.28 16.14
N LEU A 5 16.08 -30.10 16.13
CA LEU A 5 15.46 -28.79 16.38
C LEU A 5 14.65 -28.61 17.68
N GLN A 6 15.37 -28.30 18.76
CA GLN A 6 14.80 -27.47 19.82
C GLN A 6 14.71 -26.02 19.33
N ALA A 7 13.50 -25.48 19.45
CA ALA A 7 13.20 -24.07 19.27
C ALA A 7 14.03 -23.24 20.25
N VAL A 8 14.81 -22.28 19.72
CA VAL A 8 15.40 -21.22 20.51
C VAL A 8 14.67 -19.94 20.13
N ASP A 9 13.76 -19.53 21.00
CA ASP A 9 13.20 -18.19 20.95
C ASP A 9 14.32 -17.17 21.15
N PRO A 10 14.42 -16.11 20.33
CA PRO A 10 15.36 -15.04 20.56
C PRO A 10 14.82 -14.18 21.70
N ILE A 11 15.26 -14.46 22.94
CA ILE A 11 15.10 -13.53 24.06
C ILE A 11 16.05 -12.34 23.81
N VAL A 12 15.63 -11.43 22.94
CA VAL A 12 16.27 -10.12 22.74
C VAL A 12 15.33 -9.09 23.34
N GLY A 13 15.55 -8.77 24.62
CA GLY A 13 14.66 -7.82 25.28
C GLY A 13 14.97 -7.46 26.72
N ILE A 14 16.23 -7.33 27.15
CA ILE A 14 16.55 -6.62 28.39
C ILE A 14 17.81 -5.78 28.16
N SER A 15 17.76 -4.51 28.57
CA SER A 15 18.80 -3.50 28.36
C SER A 15 20.11 -3.85 29.07
N GLN A 16 21.05 -4.45 28.33
CA GLN A 16 22.40 -4.81 28.81
C GLN A 16 23.32 -3.59 29.02
N VAL A 17 22.84 -2.52 29.68
CA VAL A 17 23.60 -1.28 29.86
C VAL A 17 23.57 -0.82 31.31
N THR A 18 24.75 -0.81 31.94
CA THR A 18 24.94 -0.28 33.29
C THR A 18 25.44 1.16 33.23
N LYS A 19 24.78 2.06 33.98
CA LYS A 19 25.25 3.44 34.18
C LYS A 19 26.18 3.49 35.38
N HIS A 20 27.29 4.18 35.26
CA HIS A 20 28.17 4.46 36.39
C HIS A 20 28.60 5.92 36.38
N SER A 21 28.71 6.49 37.57
CA SER A 21 29.09 7.88 37.82
C SER A 21 30.54 7.94 38.27
N VAL A 22 31.37 8.71 37.59
CA VAL A 22 32.74 9.01 38.01
C VAL A 22 32.77 10.44 38.54
N PRO A 23 33.06 10.65 39.84
CA PRO A 23 33.29 11.97 40.39
C PRO A 23 34.49 12.62 39.71
N ILE A 24 34.35 13.87 39.28
CA ILE A 24 35.46 14.65 38.74
C ILE A 24 35.93 15.59 39.84
N ALA A 25 37.24 15.59 40.10
CA ALA A 25 37.84 16.55 41.02
C ALA A 25 37.48 17.97 40.56
N PRO A 26 36.90 18.80 41.43
CA PRO A 26 36.58 20.17 41.07
C PRO A 26 37.87 20.93 40.72
N GLU A 27 37.84 21.69 39.64
CA GLU A 27 38.87 22.69 39.37
C GLU A 27 38.83 23.71 40.51
N LEU A 28 39.98 23.95 41.15
CA LEU A 28 40.15 24.67 42.42
C LEU A 28 39.63 26.13 42.44
N TYR A 29 39.00 26.63 41.37
CA TYR A 29 38.58 28.03 41.22
C TYR A 29 37.28 28.19 40.41
N CYS A 30 36.17 27.63 40.89
CA CYS A 30 34.84 27.97 40.39
C CYS A 30 33.91 28.24 41.58
N ASP A 31 33.73 29.54 41.90
CA ASP A 31 32.96 30.02 43.06
C ASP A 31 31.45 29.79 42.91
N ASP A 32 30.95 29.56 41.69
CA ASP A 32 29.51 29.48 41.37
C ASP A 32 29.04 28.10 40.85
N GLY A 33 29.83 27.04 41.05
CA GLY A 33 29.53 25.69 40.55
C GLY A 33 28.86 24.77 41.58
N PRO A 34 28.06 23.76 41.14
CA PRO A 34 27.56 22.73 42.04
C PRO A 34 28.74 22.02 42.76
N PRO A 35 28.57 21.60 44.03
CA PRO A 35 29.66 21.15 44.90
C PRO A 35 30.41 19.90 44.40
N PHE A 36 29.86 19.19 43.42
CA PHE A 36 30.53 18.08 42.74
C PHE A 36 30.08 18.00 41.28
N LYS A 37 31.03 17.81 40.35
CA LYS A 37 30.75 17.50 38.94
C LYS A 37 30.84 15.99 38.74
N VAL A 38 29.78 15.38 38.22
CA VAL A 38 29.75 13.94 37.90
C VAL A 38 29.73 13.77 36.38
N LYS A 39 30.64 12.95 35.84
CA LYS A 39 30.44 12.38 34.51
C LYS A 39 29.75 11.03 34.62
N VAL A 40 28.66 10.88 33.89
CA VAL A 40 27.91 9.63 33.81
C VAL A 40 28.35 8.89 32.55
N PHE A 41 28.85 7.67 32.75
CA PHE A 41 29.26 6.77 31.68
C PHE A 41 28.31 5.58 31.59
N ALA A 42 28.16 5.02 30.40
CA ALA A 42 27.34 3.85 30.14
C ALA A 42 28.20 2.73 29.55
N ARG A 43 28.14 1.54 30.14
CA ARG A 43 28.91 0.36 29.72
C ARG A 43 28.00 -0.87 29.59
N SER A 44 28.49 -1.95 28.99
CA SER A 44 27.76 -3.22 29.03
C SER A 44 27.68 -3.76 30.45
N GLU A 45 26.65 -4.55 30.75
CA GLU A 45 26.59 -5.33 32.00
C GLU A 45 27.78 -6.30 32.10
N ASN A 46 28.20 -6.86 30.97
CA ASN A 46 29.34 -7.77 30.85
C ASN A 46 30.65 -7.04 30.54
N CYS A 47 30.83 -5.83 31.07
CA CYS A 47 32.04 -5.03 30.84
C CYS A 47 33.18 -5.57 31.71
N ALA A 48 34.30 -5.92 31.09
CA ALA A 48 35.54 -6.18 31.82
C ALA A 48 36.04 -4.84 32.39
N VAL A 49 35.73 -4.55 33.65
CA VAL A 49 36.07 -3.28 34.31
C VAL A 49 37.58 -3.12 34.49
N LEU A 50 38.25 -4.23 34.76
CA LEU A 50 39.71 -4.33 34.83
C LEU A 50 40.19 -4.86 33.48
N PHE A 51 40.20 -3.98 32.48
CA PHE A 51 40.75 -4.28 31.15
C PHE A 51 42.14 -3.65 31.03
N ASN A 52 43.09 -4.41 30.49
CA ASN A 52 44.44 -3.93 30.29
C ASN A 52 44.46 -3.06 29.03
N LEU A 53 44.65 -1.74 29.19
CA LEU A 53 44.63 -0.78 28.08
C LEU A 53 45.80 -0.93 27.10
N ALA A 54 46.76 -1.82 27.36
CA ALA A 54 47.93 -2.01 26.52
C ALA A 54 47.59 -2.54 25.11
N ASP A 55 46.48 -3.26 24.94
CA ASP A 55 46.11 -3.90 23.67
C ASP A 55 44.90 -3.25 22.96
N GLN A 56 44.01 -2.55 23.68
CA GLN A 56 42.80 -1.90 23.14
C GLN A 56 42.22 -0.85 24.10
N ASP A 57 41.61 0.21 23.57
CA ASP A 57 41.00 1.29 24.38
C ASP A 57 39.67 0.90 25.04
N SER A 58 39.09 -0.26 24.71
CA SER A 58 37.77 -0.68 25.18
C SER A 58 37.61 -2.20 25.14
N CYS A 59 36.87 -2.77 26.10
CA CYS A 59 36.59 -4.20 26.08
C CYS A 59 35.61 -4.58 24.95
N HIS A 60 35.72 -5.82 24.47
CA HIS A 60 34.89 -6.36 23.39
C HIS A 60 33.38 -6.16 23.61
N SER A 61 32.87 -6.44 24.81
CA SER A 61 31.44 -6.27 25.13
C SER A 61 30.96 -4.82 24.98
N CYS A 62 31.79 -3.83 25.32
CA CYS A 62 31.47 -2.42 25.18
C CYS A 62 31.59 -1.95 23.72
N LEU A 63 32.57 -2.46 22.97
CA LEU A 63 32.71 -2.22 21.54
C LEU A 63 31.50 -2.74 20.76
N SER A 64 31.09 -4.00 21.00
CA SER A 64 29.90 -4.57 20.35
C SER A 64 28.62 -3.79 20.63
N LEU A 65 28.43 -3.31 21.87
CA LEU A 65 27.30 -2.44 22.21
C LEU A 65 27.38 -1.10 21.49
N PHE A 66 28.56 -0.51 21.37
CA PHE A 66 28.76 0.75 20.67
C PHE A 66 28.46 0.61 19.18
N GLU A 67 28.99 -0.43 18.53
CA GLU A 67 28.70 -0.75 17.13
C GLU A 67 27.21 -1.02 16.90
N ALA A 68 26.56 -1.79 17.79
CA ALA A 68 25.12 -2.05 17.71
C ALA A 68 24.29 -0.76 17.86
N LYS A 69 24.73 0.20 18.67
CA LYS A 69 24.10 1.53 18.78
C LYS A 69 24.34 2.35 17.51
N GLN A 70 25.56 2.36 16.98
CA GLN A 70 25.88 3.07 15.74
C GLN A 70 25.05 2.57 14.57
N LYS A 71 24.86 1.25 14.42
CA LYS A 71 24.01 0.66 13.35
C LYS A 71 22.54 1.07 13.46
N LYS A 72 22.04 1.42 14.66
CA LYS A 72 20.64 1.86 14.87
C LYS A 72 20.40 3.35 14.57
N VAL A 73 21.43 4.18 14.58
CA VAL A 73 21.33 5.61 14.26
C VAL A 73 20.87 5.87 12.81
N PRO A 74 21.49 5.27 11.76
CA PRO A 74 21.09 5.50 10.38
C PRO A 74 19.71 4.90 10.07
N LEU A 75 19.32 3.81 10.73
CA LEU A 75 17.98 3.23 10.56
C LEU A 75 16.87 4.19 11.06
N LYS A 76 17.11 4.86 12.18
CA LYS A 76 16.17 5.84 12.75
C LYS A 76 16.09 7.13 11.93
N SER A 77 17.18 7.59 11.31
CA SER A 77 17.14 8.74 10.41
C SER A 77 16.47 8.41 9.07
N ALA A 78 16.73 7.22 8.51
CA ALA A 78 16.06 6.74 7.28
C ALA A 78 14.54 6.60 7.46
N LEU A 79 14.08 6.17 8.63
CA LEU A 79 12.66 6.11 8.96
C LEU A 79 11.99 7.49 9.05
N LYS A 80 12.74 8.56 9.33
CA LYS A 80 12.20 9.93 9.34
C LYS A 80 12.01 10.51 7.93
N ALA A 81 12.73 9.99 6.95
CA ALA A 81 12.68 10.46 5.56
C ALA A 81 11.63 9.73 4.70
N THR A 82 11.03 8.66 5.21
CA THR A 82 10.09 7.82 4.45
C THR A 82 8.64 8.12 4.84
N ALA A 83 7.79 8.20 3.81
CA ALA A 83 6.37 8.43 3.97
C ALA A 83 5.73 7.37 4.88
N VAL A 84 4.77 7.84 5.67
CA VAL A 84 3.97 7.05 6.58
C VAL A 84 3.05 6.12 5.78
N LYS A 85 2.90 4.86 6.24
CA LYS A 85 1.94 3.91 5.67
C LYS A 85 0.50 4.39 5.91
N ASP A 86 -0.40 4.10 4.98
CA ASP A 86 -1.82 4.41 5.15
C ASP A 86 -2.37 3.83 6.46
N LYS A 87 -3.13 4.65 7.19
CA LYS A 87 -3.74 4.34 8.50
C LYS A 87 -2.76 4.15 9.66
N ALA A 88 -1.52 4.64 9.58
CA ALA A 88 -0.65 4.62 10.75
C ALA A 88 -1.18 5.55 11.87
N PRO A 89 -0.97 5.19 13.16
CA PRO A 89 -1.35 6.06 14.27
C PRO A 89 -0.62 7.41 14.21
N LEU A 90 -1.36 8.51 14.26
CA LEU A 90 -0.78 9.85 14.20
C LEU A 90 0.13 10.16 15.40
N VAL A 91 -0.18 9.57 16.56
CA VAL A 91 0.57 9.74 17.82
C VAL A 91 2.02 9.26 17.69
N SER A 92 2.31 8.28 16.81
CA SER A 92 3.65 7.73 16.61
C SER A 92 4.42 8.36 15.44
N CYS A 93 3.79 9.30 14.71
CA CYS A 93 4.38 9.93 13.53
C CYS A 93 5.08 11.25 13.88
N SER A 94 6.30 11.45 13.38
CA SER A 94 6.97 12.74 13.53
C SER A 94 6.45 13.76 12.50
N LYS A 95 6.57 15.05 12.82
CA LYS A 95 6.13 16.15 11.95
C LYS A 95 6.74 16.07 10.56
N GLU A 96 8.04 15.74 10.47
CA GLU A 96 8.77 15.66 9.20
C GLU A 96 8.22 14.56 8.30
N ARG A 97 7.85 13.41 8.89
CA ARG A 97 7.24 12.29 8.14
C ARG A 97 5.87 12.64 7.60
N LEU A 98 5.06 13.37 8.37
CA LEU A 98 3.73 13.82 7.92
C LEU A 98 3.85 14.80 6.75
N ILE A 99 4.81 15.74 6.80
CA ILE A 99 5.07 16.66 5.70
C ILE A 99 5.48 15.90 4.44
N ALA A 100 6.38 14.93 4.55
CA ALA A 100 6.81 14.09 3.42
C ALA A 100 5.65 13.30 2.82
N THR A 101 4.77 12.71 3.65
CA THR A 101 3.55 12.02 3.19
C THR A 101 2.62 12.95 2.42
N ILE A 102 2.34 14.15 2.94
CA ILE A 102 1.46 15.11 2.27
C ILE A 102 2.05 15.55 0.93
N GLN A 103 3.36 15.79 0.87
CA GLN A 103 4.03 16.15 -0.39
C GLN A 103 3.90 15.03 -1.43
N GLN A 104 4.13 13.78 -1.02
CA GLN A 104 3.96 12.64 -1.92
C GLN A 104 2.51 12.49 -2.38
N GLN A 105 1.53 12.63 -1.48
CA GLN A 105 0.12 12.58 -1.82
C GLN A 105 -0.27 13.66 -2.83
N ARG A 106 0.22 14.90 -2.67
CA ARG A 106 -0.02 15.99 -3.63
C ARG A 106 0.48 15.66 -5.03
N VAL A 107 1.66 15.04 -5.14
CA VAL A 107 2.21 14.60 -6.43
C VAL A 107 1.32 13.51 -7.05
N MET A 108 0.97 12.49 -6.26
CA MET A 108 0.08 11.42 -6.74
C MET A 108 -1.29 11.93 -7.19
N CYS A 109 -1.89 12.85 -6.44
CA CYS A 109 -3.17 13.46 -6.83
C CYS A 109 -3.05 14.20 -8.18
N LYS A 110 -1.98 14.99 -8.36
CA LYS A 110 -1.74 15.71 -9.61
C LYS A 110 -1.55 14.76 -10.80
N ASP A 111 -0.84 13.66 -10.61
CA ASP A 111 -0.63 12.65 -11.65
C ASP A 111 -1.93 11.93 -12.01
N LEU A 112 -2.74 11.56 -11.00
CA LEU A 112 -4.04 10.93 -11.21
C LEU A 112 -5.03 11.86 -11.92
N GLU A 113 -5.08 13.13 -11.54
CA GLU A 113 -5.90 14.15 -12.23
C GLU A 113 -5.50 14.28 -13.69
N SER A 114 -4.18 14.31 -13.98
CA SER A 114 -3.66 14.32 -15.35
C SER A 114 -4.08 13.08 -16.15
N GLN A 115 -4.00 11.88 -15.54
CA GLN A 115 -4.44 10.64 -16.17
C GLN A 115 -5.95 10.63 -16.43
N LEU A 116 -6.76 11.13 -15.50
CA LEU A 116 -8.21 11.25 -15.68
C LEU A 116 -8.56 12.15 -16.87
N VAL A 117 -7.90 13.31 -16.98
CA VAL A 117 -8.09 14.22 -18.12
C VAL A 117 -7.68 13.56 -19.43
N ASN A 118 -6.57 12.81 -19.44
CA ASN A 118 -6.14 12.08 -20.64
C ASN A 118 -7.14 10.98 -21.03
N MET A 119 -7.58 10.16 -20.09
CA MET A 119 -8.57 9.12 -20.34
C MET A 119 -9.90 9.70 -20.83
N GLN A 120 -10.36 10.80 -20.25
CA GLN A 120 -11.55 11.50 -20.74
C GLN A 120 -11.35 11.99 -22.17
N ARG A 121 -10.19 12.61 -22.48
CA ARG A 121 -9.87 13.06 -23.84
C ARG A 121 -9.85 11.90 -24.83
N GLU A 122 -9.23 10.79 -24.48
CA GLU A 122 -9.19 9.58 -25.31
C GLU A 122 -10.59 8.98 -25.51
N ILE A 123 -11.43 8.96 -24.47
CA ILE A 123 -12.82 8.55 -24.60
C ILE A 123 -13.51 9.49 -25.58
N TYR A 124 -13.44 10.80 -25.42
CA TYR A 124 -14.11 11.74 -26.35
C TYR A 124 -13.57 11.65 -27.78
N SER A 125 -12.26 11.45 -27.98
CA SER A 125 -11.68 11.36 -29.32
C SER A 125 -12.01 10.05 -30.03
N ASN A 126 -12.09 8.94 -29.28
CA ASN A 126 -12.29 7.61 -29.83
C ASN A 126 -13.75 7.12 -29.69
N SER A 127 -14.58 7.83 -28.92
CA SER A 127 -15.99 7.50 -28.79
C SER A 127 -16.73 7.95 -30.04
N ILE A 128 -17.54 7.04 -30.57
CA ILE A 128 -18.57 7.38 -31.53
C ILE A 128 -19.79 7.80 -30.70
N GLU A 129 -20.24 9.04 -30.88
CA GLU A 129 -21.47 9.51 -30.26
C GLU A 129 -22.64 8.67 -30.80
N ILE A 130 -23.33 7.97 -29.89
CA ILE A 130 -24.58 7.29 -30.20
C ILE A 130 -25.64 8.39 -30.34
N ASN A 131 -25.77 8.90 -31.55
CA ASN A 131 -26.75 9.92 -31.88
C ASN A 131 -28.16 9.31 -31.92
N LYS A 132 -29.17 10.11 -31.59
CA LYS A 132 -30.59 9.72 -31.72
C LYS A 132 -30.92 9.19 -33.12
N THR A 133 -30.26 9.73 -34.15
CA THR A 133 -30.38 9.24 -35.52
C THR A 133 -29.95 7.77 -35.67
N LEU A 134 -28.87 7.36 -35.00
CA LEU A 134 -28.43 5.97 -35.01
C LEU A 134 -29.41 5.07 -34.23
N GLU A 135 -29.94 5.55 -33.11
CA GLU A 135 -30.96 4.83 -32.34
C GLU A 135 -32.23 4.63 -33.18
N ASP A 136 -32.70 5.67 -33.85
CA ASP A 136 -33.88 5.65 -34.73
C ASP A 136 -33.63 4.79 -35.97
N ASP A 137 -32.43 4.81 -36.56
CA ASP A 137 -32.04 3.96 -37.68
C ASP A 137 -32.02 2.48 -37.27
N ILE A 138 -31.45 2.16 -36.10
CA ILE A 138 -31.45 0.79 -35.56
C ILE A 138 -32.89 0.33 -35.31
N LEU A 139 -33.73 1.16 -34.70
CA LEU A 139 -35.14 0.84 -34.48
C LEU A 139 -35.90 0.63 -35.80
N SER A 140 -35.65 1.48 -36.80
CA SER A 140 -36.21 1.39 -38.16
C SER A 140 -35.80 0.11 -38.89
N ILE A 141 -34.52 -0.29 -38.79
CA ILE A 141 -34.03 -1.56 -39.35
C ILE A 141 -34.70 -2.76 -38.67
N LEU A 142 -34.81 -2.71 -37.34
CA LEU A 142 -35.47 -3.77 -36.56
C LEU A 142 -36.98 -3.83 -36.85
N ASP A 143 -37.64 -2.71 -37.14
CA ASP A 143 -39.07 -2.64 -37.52
C ASP A 143 -39.33 -3.12 -38.94
N LYS A 144 -38.43 -2.86 -39.88
CA LYS A 144 -38.54 -3.30 -41.28
C LYS A 144 -38.20 -4.78 -41.48
N SER A 145 -37.62 -5.43 -40.49
CA SER A 145 -37.29 -6.85 -40.57
C SER A 145 -38.55 -7.72 -40.47
N ASP A 146 -39.22 -7.91 -41.61
CA ASP A 146 -40.35 -8.84 -41.76
C ASP A 146 -39.85 -10.29 -41.85
N LEU A 147 -38.98 -10.66 -40.92
CA LEU A 147 -38.46 -12.01 -40.81
C LEU A 147 -39.60 -12.89 -40.30
N LYS A 148 -39.99 -13.92 -41.07
CA LYS A 148 -40.78 -15.06 -40.60
C LYS A 148 -40.06 -15.71 -39.42
N THR A 149 -40.24 -15.14 -38.25
CA THR A 149 -39.53 -15.46 -37.03
C THR A 149 -40.42 -16.34 -36.17
N SER A 150 -39.81 -17.35 -35.55
CA SER A 150 -40.49 -18.12 -34.51
C SER A 150 -41.02 -17.17 -33.42
N ARG A 151 -42.15 -17.53 -32.79
CA ARG A 151 -42.79 -16.76 -31.71
C ARG A 151 -41.79 -16.27 -30.64
N HIS A 152 -40.78 -17.08 -30.33
CA HIS A 152 -39.73 -16.72 -29.37
C HIS A 152 -38.77 -15.64 -29.88
N MET A 153 -38.44 -15.67 -31.18
CA MET A 153 -37.58 -14.65 -31.81
C MET A 153 -38.31 -13.32 -31.96
N ASN A 154 -39.62 -13.35 -32.20
CA ASN A 154 -40.42 -12.14 -32.21
C ASN A 154 -40.46 -11.49 -30.81
N LEU A 155 -40.69 -12.29 -29.75
CA LEU A 155 -40.61 -11.81 -28.36
C LEU A 155 -39.22 -11.27 -28.00
N PHE A 156 -38.15 -11.92 -28.45
CA PHE A 156 -36.78 -11.43 -28.29
C PHE A 156 -36.63 -10.02 -28.89
N TRP A 157 -37.02 -9.83 -30.15
CA TRP A 157 -36.87 -8.56 -30.84
C TRP A 157 -37.74 -7.45 -30.27
N GLN A 158 -38.97 -7.77 -29.84
CA GLN A 158 -39.83 -6.81 -29.14
C GLN A 158 -39.21 -6.32 -27.83
N GLN A 159 -38.54 -7.19 -27.09
CA GLN A 159 -37.84 -6.80 -25.86
C GLN A 159 -36.59 -5.97 -26.15
N GLN A 160 -35.83 -6.29 -27.20
CA GLN A 160 -34.68 -5.46 -27.63
C GLN A 160 -35.10 -4.05 -28.04
N LYS A 161 -36.20 -3.91 -28.80
CA LYS A 161 -36.77 -2.60 -29.17
C LYS A 161 -37.19 -1.78 -27.95
N LYS A 162 -37.86 -2.41 -26.97
CA LYS A 162 -38.23 -1.76 -25.71
C LYS A 162 -37.02 -1.29 -24.90
N LEU A 163 -35.92 -2.04 -24.93
CA LEU A 163 -34.69 -1.68 -24.23
C LEU A 163 -34.00 -0.49 -24.89
N LEU A 164 -33.96 -0.45 -26.22
CA LEU A 164 -33.37 0.67 -26.97
C LEU A 164 -34.20 1.96 -26.82
N ALA A 165 -35.52 1.86 -26.74
CA ALA A 165 -36.41 3.03 -26.60
C ALA A 165 -36.52 3.58 -25.14
N SER A 166 -36.07 2.85 -24.13
CA SER A 166 -36.26 3.23 -22.71
C SER A 166 -35.00 3.80 -22.07
N LEU A 167 -34.98 5.12 -21.88
CA LEU A 167 -33.87 5.86 -21.23
C LEU A 167 -33.94 5.92 -19.69
N LYS A 168 -35.08 5.59 -19.06
CA LYS A 168 -35.38 6.04 -17.68
C LYS A 168 -35.29 5.00 -16.57
N PHE A 169 -35.24 3.70 -16.86
CA PHE A 169 -35.15 2.65 -15.84
C PHE A 169 -34.06 1.64 -16.21
N GLY A 170 -33.32 1.17 -15.19
CA GLY A 170 -32.27 0.17 -15.34
C GLY A 170 -32.73 -1.06 -16.15
N ARG A 171 -31.78 -1.62 -16.90
CA ARG A 171 -32.02 -2.68 -17.89
C ARG A 171 -32.71 -3.89 -17.24
N ARG A 172 -33.98 -4.16 -17.58
CA ARG A 172 -34.73 -5.34 -17.12
C ARG A 172 -34.95 -6.30 -18.28
N TYR A 173 -34.26 -7.42 -18.27
CA TYR A 173 -34.40 -8.47 -19.27
C TYR A 173 -35.51 -9.46 -18.85
N HIS A 174 -36.30 -9.91 -19.83
CA HIS A 174 -37.29 -10.95 -19.58
C HIS A 174 -36.61 -12.30 -19.26
N PRO A 175 -37.06 -13.10 -18.28
CA PRO A 175 -36.38 -14.36 -17.92
C PRO A 175 -36.19 -15.35 -19.06
N HIS A 176 -37.15 -15.43 -20.00
CA HIS A 176 -37.00 -16.28 -21.20
C HIS A 176 -35.90 -15.81 -22.15
N LEU A 177 -35.65 -14.50 -22.21
CA LEU A 177 -34.58 -13.92 -23.02
C LEU A 177 -33.21 -14.33 -22.44
N ILE A 178 -33.05 -14.21 -21.13
CA ILE A 178 -31.85 -14.66 -20.41
C ILE A 178 -31.62 -16.16 -20.65
N ARG A 179 -32.67 -16.97 -20.48
CA ARG A 179 -32.60 -18.43 -20.71
C ARG A 179 -32.25 -18.79 -22.15
N PHE A 180 -32.77 -18.05 -23.13
CA PHE A 180 -32.44 -18.25 -24.54
C PHE A 180 -30.97 -17.93 -24.83
N CYS A 181 -30.45 -16.80 -24.36
CA CYS A 181 -29.05 -16.44 -24.53
C CYS A 181 -28.11 -17.47 -23.87
N LEU A 182 -28.44 -17.96 -22.68
CA LEU A 182 -27.69 -19.03 -22.02
C LEU A 182 -27.72 -20.34 -22.81
N SER A 183 -28.86 -20.69 -23.40
CA SER A 183 -28.97 -21.86 -24.27
C SER A 183 -28.21 -21.71 -25.59
N LEU A 184 -28.07 -20.51 -26.14
CA LEU A 184 -27.23 -20.27 -27.32
C LEU A 184 -25.75 -20.38 -26.96
N ASN A 185 -25.35 -19.80 -25.83
CA ASN A 185 -23.98 -19.87 -25.34
C ASN A 185 -23.55 -21.32 -25.08
N SER A 186 -24.42 -22.13 -24.46
CA SER A 186 -24.12 -23.55 -24.21
C SER A 186 -24.04 -24.41 -25.47
N LYS A 187 -24.52 -23.91 -26.62
CA LYS A 187 -24.54 -24.61 -27.91
C LYS A 187 -23.49 -24.05 -28.89
N SER A 188 -22.81 -22.97 -28.54
CA SER A 188 -21.80 -22.35 -29.40
C SER A 188 -20.47 -23.13 -29.32
N PRO A 189 -19.86 -23.52 -30.45
CA PRO A 189 -18.55 -24.18 -30.47
C PRO A 189 -17.41 -23.28 -29.95
N SER A 190 -17.59 -21.95 -29.96
CA SER A 190 -16.53 -20.99 -29.65
C SER A 190 -16.24 -20.83 -28.15
N THR A 191 -17.15 -21.25 -27.27
CA THR A 191 -16.95 -21.23 -25.81
C THR A 191 -16.19 -22.43 -25.27
N THR A 192 -16.13 -23.53 -26.01
CA THR A 192 -15.39 -24.74 -25.63
C THR A 192 -13.87 -24.60 -25.81
N TYR A 193 -13.39 -23.52 -26.46
CA TYR A 193 -11.96 -23.30 -26.75
C TYR A 193 -11.25 -22.38 -25.75
N ARG A 194 -11.95 -21.86 -24.72
CA ARG A 194 -11.33 -20.97 -23.72
C ARG A 194 -11.01 -21.62 -22.38
N GLU A 195 -11.39 -22.87 -22.16
CA GLU A 195 -11.10 -23.61 -20.92
C GLU A 195 -10.49 -25.01 -21.18
N LEU A 196 -9.48 -25.07 -22.03
CA LEU A 196 -8.49 -26.16 -22.06
C LEU A 196 -7.08 -25.56 -22.08
#